data_AF-A0AAV9L8X7-F1
#
_entry.id   AF-A0AAV9L8X7-F1
#
_cell.length_a   1.000
_cell.length_b   1.000
_cell.length_c   1.000
_cell.angle_alpha   90.00
_cell.angle_beta   90.00
_cell.angle_gamma   90.00
#
_symmetry.space_group_name_H-M   'P 1'
#
loop_
_entity.id
_entity.type
_entity.pdbx_description
1 polymer ?
#
loop_
_entity_poly.entity_id
_entity_poly.type
_entity_poly.pdbx_seq_one_letter_code
_entity_poly.pdbx_strand_id
1 'polypeptide(L)' 'MSSIAIWVMHSGKWDDANCYVDYVIEGVVFRENASFTELYNIIATQLAVDVTLKVLKIEYKNDQSSTRVVIHNEMGCEYM' A
#
# COMPACT_ATOMS: atom_id res chain seq x y z
N MET A 1 7.50 20.05 7.60
CA MET A 1 7.52 18.64 7.13
C MET A 1 6.12 18.30 6.70
N SER A 2 5.94 18.04 5.41
CA SER A 2 4.63 17.71 4.86
C SER A 2 4.36 16.20 5.02
N SER A 3 3.09 15.86 5.10
CA SER A 3 2.62 14.50 5.34
C SER A 3 1.65 14.15 4.22
N ILE A 4 1.70 12.91 3.77
CA ILE A 4 0.78 12.35 2.79
C ILE A 4 -0.15 11.41 3.54
N ALA A 5 -1.46 11.54 3.30
CA ALA A 5 -2.44 10.58 3.78
C ALA A 5 -2.72 9.59 2.65
N ILE A 6 -2.63 8.30 2.94
CA ILE A 6 -2.95 7.23 2.00
C ILE A 6 -4.07 6.35 2.56
N TRP A 7 -4.86 5.78 1.66
CA TRP A 7 -5.93 4.85 2.00
C TRP A 7 -5.46 3.44 1.60
N VAL A 8 -5.35 2.55 2.57
CA VAL A 8 -4.92 1.17 2.36
C VAL A 8 -6.14 0.28 2.31
N MET A 9 -6.36 -0.36 1.16
CA MET A 9 -7.40 -1.39 1.00
C MET A 9 -6.79 -2.75 1.37
N HIS A 10 -7.39 -3.46 2.33
CA HIS A 10 -6.88 -4.76 2.78
C HIS A 10 -8.02 -5.72 3.16
N SER A 11 -7.65 -6.98 3.47
CA SER A 11 -8.58 -8.03 3.91
C SER A 11 -9.74 -8.34 2.94
N GLY A 12 -9.66 -7.88 1.69
CA GLY A 12 -10.58 -8.22 0.61
C GLY A 12 -10.08 -9.38 -0.25
N LYS A 13 -10.71 -9.55 -1.41
CA LYS A 13 -10.38 -10.58 -2.40
C LYS A 13 -10.39 -10.01 -3.81
N TRP A 14 -9.66 -10.69 -4.70
CA TRP A 14 -9.75 -10.42 -6.14
C TRP A 14 -10.93 -11.18 -6.73
N ASP A 15 -11.73 -10.52 -7.56
CA ASP A 15 -12.78 -11.16 -8.35
C ASP A 15 -12.29 -11.55 -9.76
N ASP A 16 -13.16 -12.20 -10.53
CA ASP A 16 -12.86 -12.65 -11.91
C ASP A 16 -12.65 -11.48 -12.88
N ALA A 17 -13.11 -10.28 -12.52
CA ALA A 17 -12.89 -9.04 -13.27
C ALA A 17 -11.58 -8.33 -12.87
N ASN A 18 -10.76 -8.95 -12.02
CA ASN A 18 -9.51 -8.41 -11.50
C ASN A 18 -9.70 -7.13 -10.67
N CYS A 19 -10.87 -6.96 -10.07
CA CYS A 19 -11.19 -5.91 -9.11
C CYS A 19 -10.91 -6.39 -7.69
N TYR A 20 -10.37 -5.50 -6.86
CA TYR A 20 -10.26 -5.77 -5.42
C TYR A 20 -11.60 -5.41 -4.80
N VAL A 21 -12.28 -6.40 -4.20
CA VAL A 21 -13.64 -6.25 -3.66
C VAL A 21 -13.70 -6.79 -2.23
N ASP A 22 -14.80 -6.49 -1.53
CA ASP A 22 -15.05 -6.92 -0.15
C ASP A 22 -13.92 -6.56 0.83
N TYR A 23 -13.25 -5.43 0.59
CA TYR A 23 -12.12 -4.96 1.39
C TYR A 23 -12.54 -4.04 2.53
N VAL A 24 -11.64 -3.88 3.50
CA VAL A 24 -11.67 -2.83 4.51
C VAL A 24 -10.70 -1.73 4.09
N ILE A 25 -11.00 -0.48 4.45
CA ILE A 25 -10.09 0.64 4.22
C ILE A 25 -9.59 1.21 5.54
N GLU A 26 -8.29 1.39 5.63
CA GLU A 26 -7.64 2.09 6.74
C GLU A 26 -6.83 3.28 6.23
N GLY A 27 -6.97 4.41 6.92
CA GLY A 27 -6.19 5.62 6.63
C GLY A 27 -4.84 5.57 7.33
N VAL A 28 -3.77 5.77 6.57
CA VAL A 28 -2.40 5.82 7.09
C VAL A 28 -1.80 7.18 6.75
N VAL A 29 -1.18 7.82 7.74
CA VAL A 29 -0.43 9.06 7.53
C VAL A 29 1.05 8.73 7.45
N PHE A 30 1.69 9.18 6.38
CA PHE A 30 3.09 8.95 6.07
C PHE A 30 3.81 10.27 5.82
N ARG A 31 5.12 10.34 6.04
CA ARG A 31 5.92 11.55 5.78
C ARG A 31 6.31 11.58 4.31
N GLU A 32 6.25 12.75 3.67
CA GLU A 32 6.52 12.91 2.23
C GLU A 32 7.89 12.37 1.77
N ASN A 33 8.89 12.33 2.65
CA ASN A 33 10.25 11.84 2.34
C ASN A 33 10.61 10.56 3.10
N ALA A 34 9.63 9.80 3.56
CA ALA A 34 9.93 8.57 4.27
C ALA A 34 10.22 7.43 3.28
N SER A 35 11.11 6.55 3.71
CA SER A 35 11.64 5.46 2.89
C SER A 35 10.60 4.37 2.62
N PHE A 36 10.85 3.54 1.60
CA PHE A 36 10.07 2.33 1.35
C PHE A 36 9.98 1.45 2.59
N THR A 37 11.07 1.33 3.35
CA THR A 37 11.09 0.54 4.59
C THR A 37 10.17 1.15 5.65
N GLU A 38 10.13 2.47 5.79
CA GLU A 38 9.20 3.14 6.68
C GLU A 38 7.74 2.93 6.24
N LEU A 39 7.45 3.04 4.94
CA LEU A 39 6.10 2.82 4.40
C LEU A 39 5.64 1.39 4.69
N TYR A 40 6.50 0.42 4.36
CA TYR A 40 6.27 -1.00 4.57
C TYR A 40 5.99 -1.30 6.05
N ASN A 41 6.81 -0.77 6.96
CA ASN A 41 6.65 -1.01 8.39
C ASN A 41 5.42 -0.31 8.98
N ILE A 42 5.09 0.89 8.52
CA ILE A 42 3.88 1.60 8.97
C ILE A 42 2.63 0.85 8.55
N ILE A 43 2.54 0.41 7.29
CA ILE A 43 1.40 -0.39 6.81
C ILE A 43 1.34 -1.72 7.57
N ALA A 44 2.47 -2.41 7.74
CA ALA A 44 2.51 -3.66 8.51
C ALA A 44 2.01 -3.49 9.94
N THR A 45 2.47 -2.43 10.62
CA THR A 45 2.08 -2.13 12.00
C THR A 45 0.60 -1.81 12.08
N GLN A 46 0.11 -0.97 11.17
CA GLN A 46 -1.30 -0.57 11.12
C GLN A 46 -2.22 -1.78 10.90
N LEU A 47 -1.85 -2.67 9.97
CA LEU A 47 -2.61 -3.89 9.65
C LEU A 47 -2.34 -5.06 10.61
N ALA A 48 -1.54 -4.85 11.67
CA ALA A 48 -1.09 -5.90 12.61
C ALA A 48 -0.50 -7.15 11.91
N VAL A 49 0.28 -6.94 10.85
CA VAL A 49 0.95 -8.00 10.09
C VAL A 49 2.34 -8.25 10.65
N ASP A 50 2.58 -9.49 11.08
CA ASP A 50 3.93 -9.95 11.42
C ASP A 50 4.75 -10.19 10.14
N VAL A 51 5.64 -9.24 9.85
CA VAL A 51 6.49 -9.25 8.65
C VAL A 51 7.67 -10.23 8.74
N THR A 52 7.88 -10.87 9.89
CA THR A 52 8.85 -11.97 10.01
C THR A 52 8.28 -13.29 9.47
N LEU A 53 6.95 -13.41 9.47
CA LEU A 53 6.21 -14.59 9.02
C LEU A 53 5.53 -14.40 7.66
N LYS A 54 5.24 -13.15 7.29
CA LYS A 54 4.50 -12.79 6.07
C LYS A 54 5.23 -11.70 5.29
N VAL A 55 4.95 -11.64 3.99
CA VAL A 55 5.41 -10.56 3.12
C VAL A 55 4.22 -9.72 2.72
N LEU A 56 4.33 -8.40 2.83
CA LEU A 56 3.35 -7.49 2.26
C LEU A 56 3.69 -7.23 0.80
N LYS A 57 2.68 -7.35 -0.06
CA LYS A 57 2.73 -6.86 -1.43
C LYS A 57 1.92 -5.58 -1.49
N ILE A 58 2.59 -4.46 -1.71
CA ILE A 58 1.94 -3.15 -1.84
C ILE A 58 1.78 -2.85 -3.32
N GLU A 59 0.54 -2.61 -3.74
CA GLU A 59 0.19 -2.23 -5.10
C GLU A 59 -0.60 -0.93 -5.08
N TYR A 60 -0.36 -0.08 -6.08
CA TYR A 60 -1.21 1.07 -6.35
C TYR A 60 -1.68 1.05 -7.79
N LYS A 61 -2.77 1.76 -8.04
CA LYS A 61 -3.36 1.93 -9.37
C LYS A 61 -3.54 3.43 -9.60
N ASN A 62 -3.02 3.94 -10.71
CA ASN A 62 -3.34 5.28 -11.17
C ASN A 62 -4.72 5.26 -11.84
N ASP A 63 -5.58 6.24 -11.54
CA ASP A 63 -6.92 6.36 -12.15
C ASP A 63 -6.90 6.40 -13.68
N GLN A 64 -5.80 6.84 -14.28
CA GLN A 64 -5.61 6.90 -15.74
C GLN A 64 -5.12 5.58 -16.35
N SER A 65 -4.80 4.57 -15.54
CA SER A 65 -4.21 3.30 -15.97
C SER A 65 -4.97 2.09 -15.44
N SER A 66 -5.13 1.07 -16.26
CA SER A 66 -5.64 -0.24 -15.81
C SER A 66 -4.58 -1.08 -15.12
N THR A 67 -3.29 -0.71 -15.25
CA THR A 67 -2.16 -1.47 -14.72
C THR A 67 -1.91 -1.12 -13.25
N ARG A 68 -1.84 -2.15 -12.41
CA ARG A 68 -1.35 -2.02 -11.03
C ARG A 68 0.16 -2.07 -11.01
N VAL A 69 0.77 -1.17 -10.24
CA VAL A 69 2.22 -1.08 -10.07
C VAL A 69 2.56 -1.56 -8.66
N VAL A 70 3.52 -2.47 -8.57
CA VAL A 70 4.01 -2.99 -7.30
C VAL A 70 5.08 -2.05 -6.77
N ILE A 71 4.96 -1.64 -5.51
CA ILE A 71 5.99 -0.87 -4.82
C ILE A 71 6.95 -1.87 -4.16
N HIS A 72 8.20 -1.89 -4.61
CA HIS A 72 9.21 -2.83 -4.12
C HIS A 72 10.52 -2.15 -3.67
N ASN A 73 10.63 -0.84 -3.81
CA ASN A 73 11.81 -0.05 -3.42
C ASN A 73 11.47 1.46 -3.36
N GLU A 74 12.49 2.26 -3.03
CA GLU A 74 12.41 3.72 -2.94
C GLU A 74 11.85 4.38 -4.21
N MET A 75 12.30 3.94 -5.40
CA MET A 75 11.79 4.50 -6.66
C MET A 75 10.27 4.30 -6.76
N GLY A 76 9.74 3.13 -6.38
CA GLY A 76 8.31 2.88 -6.37
C GLY A 76 7.53 3.78 -5.40
N CYS A 77 8.15 4.23 -4.31
CA CYS A 77 7.54 5.17 -3.36
C CYS A 77 7.48 6.60 -3.90
N GLU A 78 8.46 7.04 -4.68
CA GLU A 78 8.51 8.39 -5.27
C GLU A 78 7.43 8.63 -6.34
N TYR A 79 6.91 7.56 -6.97
CA TYR A 79 5.89 7.65 -8.03
C TYR A 79 4.46 7.37 -7.54
N MET A 80 4.25 7.33 -6.22
CA MET A 80 2.93 7.09 -5.61
C MET A 80 2.12 8.38 -5.48
#